data_AF-A0AAV4TRD5-F1
#
_entry.id   AF-A0AAV4TRD5-F1
#
_cell.length_a   1.000
_cell.length_b   1.000
_cell.length_c   1.000
_cell.angle_alpha   90.00
_cell.angle_beta   90.00
_cell.angle_gamma   90.00
#
_symmetry.space_group_name_H-M   'P 1'
#
loop_
_entity.id
_entity.type
_entity.pdbx_description
1 polymer ?
#
loop_
_entity_poly.entity_id
_entity_poly.type
_entity_poly.pdbx_seq_one_letter_code
_entity_poly.pdbx_strand_id
1 'polypeptide(L)' 'MNVWKTQNDRVLPVNQRQRVFPNGTLLIAGMQPGVDDGMYSCEVSPGQDMTTVSRSFRVIIRSRSPCVFFRKVVRMKT' A
#
# COMPACT_ATOMS: atom_id res chain seq x y z
N MET A 1 -15.89 -2.81 3.02
CA MET A 1 -14.99 -2.85 1.85
C MET A 1 -13.62 -2.37 2.28
N ASN A 2 -12.54 -2.88 1.68
CA ASN A 2 -11.17 -2.47 2.01
C ASN A 2 -10.67 -1.50 0.95
N VAL A 3 -10.37 -0.26 1.35
CA VAL A 3 -9.92 0.80 0.44
C VAL A 3 -8.52 1.23 0.86
N TRP A 4 -7.59 1.25 -0.09
CA TRP A 4 -6.22 1.69 0.12
C TRP A 4 -6.01 3.05 -0.55
N LYS A 5 -5.42 4.00 0.18
CA LYS A 5 -5.12 5.35 -0.31
C LYS A 5 -3.66 5.72 -0.10
N THR A 6 -3.09 6.46 -1.02
CA THR A 6 -1.80 7.12 -0.83
C THR A 6 -1.96 8.43 -0.05
N GLN A 7 -0.85 9.03 0.38
CA GLN A 7 -0.81 10.34 1.03
C GLN A 7 -1.48 11.47 0.20
N ASN A 8 -1.65 11.27 -1.12
CA ASN A 8 -2.27 12.24 -2.02
C ASN A 8 -3.75 11.89 -2.29
N ASP A 9 -4.39 11.15 -1.39
CA ASP A 9 -5.79 10.67 -1.49
C ASP A 9 -6.11 9.85 -2.76
N ARG A 10 -5.08 9.28 -3.41
CA ARG A 10 -5.27 8.42 -4.57
C ARG A 10 -5.63 7.00 -4.14
N VAL A 11 -6.75 6.50 -4.63
CA VAL A 11 -7.19 5.12 -4.39
C VAL A 11 -6.33 4.14 -5.18
N LEU A 12 -5.80 3.12 -4.51
CA LEU A 12 -4.95 2.08 -5.07
C LEU A 12 -5.79 0.91 -5.60
N PRO A 13 -5.35 0.20 -6.66
CA PRO A 13 -4.07 0.35 -7.37
C PRO A 13 -4.07 1.49 -8.41
N VAL A 14 -3.01 2.30 -8.45
CA VAL A 14 -2.80 3.37 -9.45
C VAL A 14 -1.92 2.94 -10.64
N ASN A 15 -1.21 1.82 -10.51
CA ASN A 15 -0.35 1.29 -11.57
C ASN A 15 -0.26 -0.25 -11.51
N GLN A 16 0.34 -0.86 -12.55
CA GLN A 16 0.47 -2.32 -12.67
C GLN A 16 1.41 -2.96 -11.64
N ARG A 17 2.22 -2.16 -10.92
CA ARG A 17 3.10 -2.66 -9.85
C ARG A 17 2.32 -2.94 -8.56
N GLN A 18 1.11 -2.43 -8.46
CA GLN A 18 0.29 -2.49 -7.25
C GLN A 18 -0.85 -3.48 -7.43
N ARG A 19 -1.15 -4.25 -6.38
CA ARG A 19 -2.28 -5.17 -6.35
C ARG A 19 -2.92 -5.14 -4.98
N VAL A 20 -4.22 -4.89 -4.95
CA VAL A 20 -5.05 -5.03 -3.75
C VAL A 20 -5.74 -6.38 -3.80
N PHE A 21 -5.60 -7.15 -2.73
CA PHE A 21 -6.23 -8.45 -2.57
C PHE A 21 -7.49 -8.33 -1.71
N PRO A 22 -8.52 -9.16 -1.95
CA PRO A 22 -9.77 -9.12 -1.18
C PRO A 22 -9.56 -9.43 0.31
N ASN A 23 -8.45 -10.08 0.68
CA ASN A 23 -8.05 -10.33 2.06
C ASN A 23 -7.52 -9.08 2.81
N GLY A 24 -7.60 -7.88 2.20
CA GLY A 24 -7.12 -6.63 2.80
C GLY A 24 -5.62 -6.39 2.66
N THR A 25 -4.93 -7.12 1.78
CA THR A 25 -3.50 -6.94 1.55
C THR A 25 -3.23 -6.07 0.32
N LEU A 26 -2.37 -5.07 0.45
CA LEU A 26 -1.80 -4.31 -0.66
C LEU A 26 -0.37 -4.81 -0.93
N LEU A 27 -0.09 -5.17 -2.18
CA LEU A 27 1.24 -5.58 -2.65
C LEU A 27 1.78 -4.55 -3.64
N ILE A 28 3.03 -4.13 -3.44
CA ILE A 28 3.77 -3.26 -4.37
C ILE A 28 5.02 -4.01 -4.83
N ALA A 29 5.10 -4.33 -6.11
CA ALA A 29 6.24 -5.02 -6.72
C ALA A 29 7.21 -4.04 -7.39
N GLY A 30 8.52 -4.29 -7.29
CA GLY A 30 9.53 -3.41 -7.89
C GLY A 30 9.50 -2.03 -7.24
N MET A 31 9.59 -2.01 -5.91
CA MET A 31 9.54 -0.79 -5.10
C MET A 31 10.66 0.18 -5.48
N GLN A 32 10.32 1.45 -5.69
CA GLN A 32 11.22 2.52 -6.09
C GLN A 32 11.31 3.57 -4.99
N PRO A 33 12.52 3.84 -4.47
CA PRO A 33 12.72 4.90 -3.47
C PRO A 33 12.38 6.27 -4.08
N GLY A 34 11.74 7.14 -3.31
CA GLY A 34 11.22 8.45 -3.70
C GLY A 34 9.86 8.42 -4.39
N VAL A 35 9.45 7.28 -4.96
CA VAL A 35 8.16 7.13 -5.67
C VAL A 35 7.15 6.39 -4.82
N ASP A 36 7.54 5.25 -4.25
CA ASP A 36 6.65 4.41 -3.46
C ASP A 36 6.77 4.70 -1.94
N ASP A 37 7.63 5.64 -1.54
CA ASP A 37 7.72 6.20 -0.19
C ASP A 37 6.51 7.08 0.14
N GLY A 38 6.15 7.16 1.42
CA GLY A 38 5.14 8.09 1.90
C GLY A 38 4.13 7.46 2.85
N MET A 39 3.08 8.21 3.17
CA MET A 39 1.98 7.71 3.99
C MET A 39 1.02 6.86 3.15
N TYR A 40 0.63 5.71 3.69
CA TYR A 40 -0.44 4.88 3.15
C TYR A 40 -1.52 4.75 4.19
N SER A 41 -2.77 4.83 3.74
CA SER A 41 -3.95 4.68 4.59
C SER A 41 -4.79 3.51 4.11
N CYS A 42 -5.22 2.67 5.04
CA CYS A 42 -6.25 1.68 4.79
C CYS A 42 -7.54 2.05 5.52
N GLU A 43 -8.63 2.11 4.76
CA GLU A 43 -9.98 2.33 5.27
C GLU A 43 -10.76 1.02 5.14
N VAL A 44 -11.32 0.57 6.26
CA VAL A 44 -12.19 -0.61 6.33
C VAL A 44 -13.58 -0.14 6.72
N SER A 45 -14.54 -0.32 5.80
CA SER A 45 -15.96 -0.03 6.05
C SER A 45 -16.73 -1.33 6.34
N PRO A 46 -17.15 -1.58 7.60
CA PRO A 46 -17.93 -2.76 7.96
C PRO A 46 -19.43 -2.52 7.72
N GLY A 47 -19.85 -2.32 6.46
CA GLY A 47 -21.28 -2.21 6.11
C GLY A 47 -22.01 -0.98 6.65
N GLN A 48 -23.34 -0.94 6.43
CA GLN A 48 -24.17 0.28 6.47
C GLN A 48 -24.36 0.94 7.84
N ASP A 49 -23.97 0.29 8.95
CA ASP A 49 -24.23 0.81 10.31
C ASP A 49 -22.98 0.85 11.21
N MET A 50 -21.77 0.70 10.64
CA MET A 50 -20.54 0.66 11.43
C MET A 50 -19.54 1.74 11.01
N THR A 51 -18.84 2.31 11.98
CA THR A 51 -17.84 3.35 11.75
C THR A 51 -16.72 2.84 10.85
N THR A 52 -16.36 3.65 9.84
CA THR A 52 -15.21 3.35 8.99
C THR A 52 -13.94 3.50 9.81
N VAL A 53 -13.15 2.44 9.90
CA VAL A 53 -11.86 2.46 10.61
C VAL A 53 -10.77 2.77 9.59
N SER A 54 -10.01 3.82 9.86
CA SER A 54 -8.85 4.20 9.06
C SER A 54 -7.56 4.00 9.86
N ARG A 55 -6.54 3.41 9.23
CA ARG A 55 -5.18 3.31 9.78
C ARG A 55 -4.18 3.83 8.75
N SER A 56 -3.28 4.69 9.21
CA SER A 56 -2.21 5.24 8.38
C SER A 56 -0.85 4.81 8.90
N PHE A 57 0.06 4.51 7.98
CA PHE A 57 1.46 4.22 8.30
C PHE A 57 2.38 4.80 7.24
N ARG A 58 3.60 5.16 7.65
CA ARG A 58 4.63 5.70 6.77
C ARG A 58 5.53 4.58 6.27
N VAL A 59 5.63 4.45 4.95
CA VAL A 59 6.56 3.55 4.28
C VAL A 59 7.81 4.33 3.89
N ILE A 60 8.97 3.79 4.24
CA ILE A 60 10.29 4.33 3.88
C ILE A 60 11.09 3.22 3.20
N ILE A 61 11.42 3.39 1.92
CA ILE A 61 12.16 2.41 1.13
C ILE A 61 13.64 2.75 1.19
N ARG A 62 14.40 1.90 1.88
CA ARG A 62 15.87 2.03 1.95
C ARG A 62 16.51 1.12 0.90
N SER A 63 17.20 1.71 -0.08
CA SER A 63 17.99 0.97 -1.08
C SER A 63 19.38 0.62 -0.53
N ARG A 64 19.48 -0.38 0.36
CA ARG A 64 20.79 -0.91 0.79
C ARG A 64 21.17 -2.24 0.12
N SER A 65 20.87 -2.43 -1.17
CA SER A 65 21.25 -3.69 -1.83
C SER A 65 21.78 -3.46 -3.24
N PRO A 66 23.07 -3.76 -3.51
CA PRO A 66 23.66 -3.81 -4.84
C PRO A 66 23.31 -5.10 -5.63
N CYS A 67 22.51 -6.02 -5.08
CA CYS A 67 22.10 -7.24 -5.78
C CYS A 67 20.93 -6.96 -6.75
N VAL A 68 21.25 -6.76 -8.02
CA VAL A 68 20.39 -6.23 -9.09
C VAL A 68 19.28 -7.18 -9.59
N PHE A 69 19.01 -8.31 -8.93
CA PHE A 69 18.14 -9.37 -9.50
C PHE A 69 16.94 -9.80 -8.66
N PHE A 70 16.83 -9.38 -7.39
CA PHE A 70 15.64 -9.70 -6.60
C PHE A 70 14.56 -8.64 -6.77
N ARG A 71 13.40 -9.05 -7.30
CA ARG A 71 12.18 -8.22 -7.30
C ARG A 71 11.82 -7.91 -5.84
N LYS A 72 12.15 -6.70 -5.39
CA LYS A 72 11.78 -6.21 -4.06
C LYS A 72 10.27 -5.98 -4.03
N VAL A 73 9.59 -6.56 -3.03
CA VAL A 73 8.13 -6.49 -2.88
C VAL A 73 7.79 -6.02 -1.46
N VAL A 74 6.87 -5.06 -1.36
CA VAL A 74 6.27 -4.64 -0.09
C VAL A 74 4.88 -5.24 0.01
N ARG A 75 4.51 -5.76 1.19
CA ARG A 75 3.15 -6.22 1.49
C ARG A 75 2.66 -5.51 2.74
N MET A 76 1.47 -4.91 2.64
CA MET A 76 0.80 -4.18 3.71
C MET A 76 -0.56 -4.82 3.96
N LYS A 77 -1.01 -4.87 5.21
CA LYS A 77 -2.28 -5.51 5.58
C LYS A 77 -3.09 -4.56 6.48
N THR A 78 -4.39 -4.53 6.24
CA THR A 78 -5.38 -3.83 7.07
C THR A 78 -5.51 -4.45 8.46
#